data_AF-A0A522WGE7-F1
#
_entry.id   AF-A0A522WGE7-F1
#
_cell.length_a   1.000
_cell.length_b   1.000
_cell.length_c   1.000
_cell.angle_alpha   90.00
_cell.angle_beta   90.00
_cell.angle_gamma   90.00
#
_symmetry.space_group_name_H-M   'P 1'
#
loop_
_entity.id
_entity.type
_entity.pdbx_description
1 polymer ?
#
loop_
_entity_poly.entity_id
_entity_poly.type
_entity_poly.pdbx_seq_one_letter_code
_entity_poly.pdbx_strand_id
1 'polypeptide(L)'
;MLFHSPAFAVFLACFLAGLPLFRDRARVVYTALCSYVFYAWWYPPYLPLLLGMTVLGHFGALLVERAPARLPWAVAVTLAPLAFVKYSIFALHNVGALVGLDLPTATPWHLPLGLSFITFTLIAYLVD
;
A
#
# COMPACT_ATOMS: atom_id res chain seq x y z
N MET A 1 5.23 -5.94 13.16
CA MET A 1 5.51 -5.85 14.61
C MET A 1 4.56 -4.81 15.20
N LEU A 2 4.10 -4.97 16.44
CA LEU A 2 3.29 -3.93 17.09
C LEU A 2 4.20 -2.87 17.73
N PHE A 3 3.80 -1.61 17.70
CA PHE A 3 4.63 -0.49 18.20
C PHE A 3 4.98 -0.59 19.69
N HIS A 4 4.14 -1.23 20.50
CA HIS A 4 4.41 -1.44 21.93
C HIS A 4 5.24 -2.71 22.22
N SER A 5 5.57 -3.50 21.19
CA SER A 5 6.27 -4.78 21.38
C SER A 5 7.78 -4.60 21.55
N PRO A 6 8.45 -5.42 22.39
CA PRO A 6 9.92 -5.41 22.49
C PRO A 6 10.61 -5.67 21.15
N ALA A 7 10.00 -6.51 20.29
CA ALA A 7 10.50 -6.79 18.96
C ALA A 7 10.61 -5.52 18.09
N PHE A 8 9.66 -4.59 18.21
CA PHE A 8 9.72 -3.30 17.53
C PHE A 8 10.87 -2.43 18.05
N ALA A 9 11.10 -2.38 19.37
CA ALA A 9 12.20 -1.62 19.94
C ALA A 9 13.57 -2.13 19.45
N VAL A 10 13.75 -3.45 19.38
CA VAL A 10 14.96 -4.08 18.83
C VAL A 10 15.11 -3.75 17.34
N PHE A 11 14.04 -3.90 16.55
CA PHE A 11 14.04 -3.53 15.13
C PHE A 11 14.42 -2.07 14.92
N LEU A 12 13.83 -1.15 15.70
CA LEU A 12 14.11 0.28 15.61
C LEU A 12 15.57 0.59 15.98
N ALA A 13 16.10 -0.03 17.04
CA ALA A 13 17.50 0.14 17.41
C ALA A 13 18.44 -0.33 16.30
N CYS A 14 18.19 -1.52 15.73
CA CYS A 14 18.95 -2.04 14.59
C CYS A 14 18.83 -1.15 13.34
N PHE A 15 17.62 -0.65 13.04
CA PHE A 15 17.38 0.27 11.94
C PHE A 15 18.20 1.56 12.10
N LEU A 16 18.14 2.19 13.27
CA LEU A 16 18.87 3.42 13.57
C LEU A 16 20.38 3.21 13.56
N ALA A 17 20.86 2.10 14.11
CA ALA A 17 22.27 1.73 14.09
C ALA A 17 22.78 1.46 12.66
N GLY A 18 21.93 0.89 11.79
CA GLY A 18 22.24 0.63 10.39
C GLY A 18 22.26 1.88 9.51
N LEU A 19 21.42 2.86 9.82
CA LEU A 19 21.22 4.08 9.03
C LEU A 19 22.51 4.87 8.69
N PRO A 20 23.48 5.10 9.60
CA PRO A 20 24.72 5.80 9.28
C PRO A 20 25.70 5.02 8.39
N LEU A 21 25.52 3.69 8.21
CA LEU A 21 26.39 2.87 7.36
C LEU A 21 26.14 3.12 5.86
N PHE A 22 25.00 3.73 5.50
CA PHE A 22 24.60 3.95 4.12
C PHE A 22 24.58 5.44 3.77
N ARG A 23 24.96 5.78 2.52
CA ARG A 23 24.95 7.15 1.98
C ARG A 23 24.06 7.24 0.75
N ASP A 24 23.56 8.45 0.48
CA ASP A 24 22.78 8.81 -0.71
C ASP A 24 21.68 7.79 -1.05
N ARG A 25 21.74 7.20 -2.26
CA ARG A 25 20.77 6.21 -2.75
C ARG A 25 20.74 4.94 -1.90
N ALA A 26 21.88 4.50 -1.36
CA ALA A 26 21.93 3.29 -0.55
C ALA A 26 21.12 3.46 0.75
N ARG A 27 21.09 4.68 1.31
CA ARG A 27 20.30 5.00 2.51
C ARG A 27 18.80 4.93 2.25
N VAL A 28 18.36 5.39 1.07
CA VAL A 28 16.97 5.29 0.62
C VAL A 28 16.58 3.82 0.46
N VAL A 29 17.41 3.02 -0.23
CA VAL A 29 17.16 1.59 -0.42
C VAL A 29 17.10 0.85 0.92
N TYR A 30 18.05 1.11 1.82
CA TYR A 30 18.03 0.54 3.17
C TYR A 30 16.75 0.86 3.93
N THR A 31 16.31 2.12 3.88
CA THR A 31 15.08 2.57 4.54
C THR A 31 13.84 1.89 3.95
N ALA A 32 13.78 1.78 2.62
CA ALA A 32 12.69 1.09 1.93
C ALA A 32 12.63 -0.40 2.30
N LEU A 33 13.77 -1.09 2.28
CA LEU A 33 13.86 -2.51 2.67
C LEU A 33 13.43 -2.73 4.11
N CYS A 34 13.90 -1.91 5.06
CA CYS A 34 13.48 -2.00 6.46
C CYS A 34 11.98 -1.75 6.61
N SER A 35 11.43 -0.78 5.86
CA SER A 35 9.99 -0.48 5.86
C SER A 35 9.16 -1.67 5.34
N TYR A 36 9.62 -2.33 4.27
CA TYR A 36 8.98 -3.54 3.75
C TYR A 36 9.02 -4.71 4.73
N VAL A 37 10.16 -4.93 5.40
CA VAL A 37 10.28 -5.95 6.45
C VAL A 37 9.31 -5.65 7.61
N PHE A 38 9.26 -4.40 8.06
CA PHE A 38 8.37 -3.98 9.14
C PHE A 38 6.89 -4.21 8.78
N TYR A 39 6.50 -3.87 7.56
CA TYR A 39 5.14 -4.10 7.04
C TYR A 39 4.81 -5.59 6.94
N ALA A 40 5.68 -6.37 6.30
CA ALA A 40 5.50 -7.80 6.08
C ALA A 40 5.44 -8.60 7.39
N TRP A 41 6.01 -8.07 8.49
CA TRP A 41 5.99 -8.74 9.79
C TRP A 41 4.58 -9.03 10.32
N TRP A 42 3.58 -8.20 9.98
CA TRP A 42 2.20 -8.45 10.40
C TRP A 42 1.56 -9.59 9.61
N TYR A 43 1.58 -9.46 8.27
CA TYR A 43 1.03 -10.46 7.36
C TYR A 43 1.79 -10.44 6.03
N PRO A 44 2.76 -11.34 5.83
CA PRO A 44 3.63 -11.34 4.65
C PRO A 44 2.89 -11.37 3.30
N PRO A 45 1.73 -12.06 3.14
CA PRO A 45 1.02 -12.08 1.87
C PRO A 45 0.52 -10.71 1.35
N TYR A 46 0.50 -9.65 2.16
CA TYR A 46 0.22 -8.29 1.67
C TYR A 46 1.46 -7.52 1.19
N LEU A 47 2.67 -8.07 1.34
CA LEU A 47 3.86 -7.42 0.82
C LEU A 47 3.81 -7.18 -0.70
N PRO A 48 3.35 -8.14 -1.55
CA PRO A 48 3.20 -7.90 -2.98
C PRO A 48 2.25 -6.75 -3.31
N LEU A 49 1.18 -6.56 -2.52
CA LEU A 49 0.26 -5.45 -2.67
C LEU A 49 0.98 -4.11 -2.42
N LEU A 50 1.75 -4.01 -1.34
CA LEU A 50 2.52 -2.79 -1.02
C LEU A 50 3.61 -2.51 -2.06
N LEU A 51 4.34 -3.54 -2.52
CA LEU A 51 5.32 -3.41 -3.59
C LEU A 51 4.66 -2.95 -4.89
N GLY A 52 3.54 -3.55 -5.26
CA GLY A 52 2.74 -3.16 -6.41
C GLY A 52 2.28 -1.70 -6.33
N MET A 53 1.79 -1.25 -5.17
CA MET A 53 1.43 0.15 -4.95
C MET A 53 2.63 1.09 -5.05
N THR A 54 3.80 0.68 -4.55
CA THR A 54 5.04 1.49 -4.69
C THR A 54 5.40 1.66 -6.16
N VAL A 55 5.37 0.57 -6.93
CA VAL A 55 5.65 0.56 -8.37
C VAL A 55 4.64 1.43 -9.12
N LEU A 56 3.35 1.27 -8.82
CA LEU A 56 2.27 2.09 -9.41
C LEU A 56 2.45 3.57 -9.11
N GLY A 57 2.80 3.94 -7.87
CA GLY A 57 3.08 5.31 -7.50
C GLY A 57 4.27 5.89 -8.26
N HIS A 58 5.38 5.15 -8.33
CA HIS A 58 6.59 5.60 -9.03
C HIS A 58 6.36 5.82 -10.53
N PHE A 59 5.82 4.83 -11.22
CA PHE A 59 5.54 4.96 -12.65
C PHE A 59 4.38 5.91 -12.94
N GLY A 60 3.40 5.99 -12.04
CA GLY A 60 2.32 6.97 -12.10
C GLY A 60 2.86 8.39 -12.08
N ALA A 61 3.78 8.71 -11.17
CA ALA A 61 4.39 10.03 -11.08
C ALA A 61 5.18 10.38 -12.34
N LEU A 62 6.04 9.47 -12.82
CA LEU A 62 6.77 9.65 -14.08
C LEU A 62 5.85 9.85 -15.29
N LEU A 63 4.68 9.20 -15.28
CA LEU A 63 3.68 9.34 -16.34
C LEU A 63 3.00 10.70 -16.30
N VAL A 64 2.60 11.16 -15.11
CA VAL A 64 1.97 12.46 -14.89
C VAL A 64 2.94 13.60 -15.22
N GLU A 65 4.21 13.47 -14.84
CA GLU A 65 5.26 14.44 -15.16
C GLU A 65 5.39 14.67 -16.68
N ARG A 66 5.30 13.60 -17.48
CA ARG A 66 5.37 13.68 -18.95
C ARG A 66 4.06 14.05 -19.62
N ALA A 67 2.93 13.69 -19.01
CA ALA A 67 1.60 13.88 -19.57
C ALA A 67 0.60 14.22 -18.45
N PRO A 68 0.52 15.49 -18.02
CA PRO A 68 -0.31 15.91 -16.90
C PRO A 68 -1.80 15.55 -17.06
N ALA A 69 -2.29 15.49 -18.29
CA ALA A 69 -3.65 15.05 -18.61
C ALA A 69 -3.97 13.60 -18.19
N ARG A 70 -2.95 12.78 -17.84
CA ARG A 70 -3.12 11.41 -17.35
C ARG A 70 -3.29 11.33 -15.83
N LEU A 71 -3.24 12.44 -15.10
CA LEU A 71 -3.44 12.48 -13.65
C LEU A 71 -4.74 11.78 -13.20
N PRO A 72 -5.92 12.02 -13.80
CA PRO A 72 -7.15 11.33 -13.40
C PRO A 72 -7.04 9.81 -13.52
N TRP A 73 -6.35 9.32 -14.56
CA TRP A 73 -6.11 7.89 -14.75
C TRP A 73 -5.15 7.33 -13.72
N ALA A 74 -4.05 8.03 -13.41
CA ALA A 74 -3.09 7.60 -12.39
C ALA A 74 -3.73 7.52 -11.00
N VAL A 75 -4.59 8.50 -10.67
CA VAL A 75 -5.37 8.51 -9.43
C VAL A 75 -6.37 7.34 -9.41
N ALA A 76 -7.11 7.12 -10.50
CA ALA A 76 -8.06 6.01 -10.58
C ALA A 76 -7.39 4.64 -10.39
N VAL A 77 -6.25 4.42 -11.03
CA VAL A 77 -5.45 3.19 -10.87
C VAL A 77 -4.94 3.04 -9.43
N THR A 78 -4.52 4.12 -8.79
CA THR A 78 -4.05 4.12 -7.39
C THR A 78 -5.17 3.83 -6.40
N LEU A 79 -6.41 4.26 -6.70
CA LEU A 79 -7.60 3.97 -5.90
C LEU A 79 -8.11 2.53 -6.08
N ALA A 80 -7.87 1.89 -7.22
CA ALA A 80 -8.45 0.59 -7.54
C ALA A 80 -8.17 -0.51 -6.50
N PRO A 81 -6.93 -0.69 -5.97
CA PRO A 81 -6.67 -1.68 -4.93
C PRO A 81 -7.44 -1.41 -3.63
N LEU A 82 -7.55 -0.13 -3.23
CA LEU A 82 -8.33 0.27 -2.06
C LEU A 82 -9.83 0.01 -2.28
N ALA A 83 -10.34 0.37 -3.45
CA ALA A 83 -11.73 0.14 -3.83
C ALA A 83 -12.08 -1.35 -3.79
N PHE A 84 -11.24 -2.19 -4.38
CA PHE A 84 -11.40 -3.63 -4.42
C PHE A 84 -11.39 -4.25 -3.02
N VAL A 85 -10.39 -3.94 -2.20
CA VAL A 85 -10.23 -4.56 -0.88
C VAL A 85 -11.32 -4.08 0.10
N LYS A 86 -11.69 -2.80 0.05
CA LYS A 86 -12.60 -2.20 1.04
C LYS A 86 -14.08 -2.31 0.67
N TYR A 87 -14.42 -2.30 -0.62
CA TYR A 87 -15.81 -2.18 -1.08
C TYR A 87 -16.30 -3.36 -1.93
N SER A 88 -15.49 -4.40 -2.19
CA SER A 88 -15.92 -5.57 -2.97
C SER A 88 -17.16 -6.25 -2.38
N ILE A 89 -17.18 -6.50 -1.07
CA ILE A 89 -18.34 -7.13 -0.40
C ILE A 89 -19.59 -6.26 -0.53
N PHE A 90 -19.45 -4.96 -0.28
CA PHE A 90 -20.55 -4.01 -0.40
C PHE A 90 -21.10 -3.99 -1.84
N ALA A 91 -20.21 -3.95 -2.84
CA ALA A 91 -20.60 -4.00 -4.24
C ALA A 91 -21.33 -5.30 -4.60
N LEU A 92 -20.78 -6.46 -4.19
CA LEU A 92 -21.39 -7.78 -4.41
C LEU A 92 -22.78 -7.87 -3.76
N HIS A 93 -22.94 -7.37 -2.54
CA HIS A 93 -24.24 -7.38 -1.87
C HIS A 93 -25.31 -6.57 -2.62
N ASN A 94 -24.96 -5.36 -3.06
CA ASN A 94 -25.90 -4.52 -3.81
C ASN A 94 -26.24 -5.10 -5.19
N VAL A 95 -25.24 -5.65 -5.90
CA VAL A 95 -25.46 -6.31 -7.19
C VAL A 95 -26.32 -7.55 -7.03
N GLY A 96 -26.06 -8.36 -6.00
CA GLY A 96 -26.88 -9.54 -5.68
C GLY A 96 -28.33 -9.16 -5.40
N ALA A 97 -28.56 -8.13 -4.59
CA ALA A 97 -29.90 -7.61 -4.30
C ALA A 97 -30.63 -7.09 -5.55
N LEU A 98 -29.92 -6.46 -6.49
CA LEU A 98 -30.49 -5.94 -7.73
C LEU A 98 -30.86 -7.04 -8.72
N VAL A 99 -30.07 -8.11 -8.80
CA VAL A 99 -30.26 -9.21 -9.77
C VAL A 99 -31.04 -10.39 -9.16
N GLY A 100 -31.34 -10.34 -7.86
CA GLY A 100 -32.02 -11.41 -7.14
C GLY A 100 -31.16 -12.66 -6.91
N LEU A 101 -29.83 -12.50 -6.88
CA LEU A 101 -28.85 -13.57 -6.69
C LEU A 101 -28.16 -13.45 -5.34
N ASP A 102 -28.07 -14.56 -4.60
CA ASP A 102 -27.24 -14.63 -3.39
C ASP A 102 -25.77 -14.81 -3.79
N LEU A 103 -25.07 -13.68 -3.91
CA LEU A 103 -23.64 -13.66 -4.18
C LEU A 103 -22.84 -13.93 -2.89
N PRO A 104 -21.71 -14.67 -2.95
CA PRO A 104 -20.87 -14.91 -1.79
C PRO A 104 -20.30 -13.58 -1.24
N THR A 105 -20.63 -13.26 0.00
CA THR A 105 -20.20 -12.02 0.68
C THR A 105 -19.07 -12.23 1.69
N ALA A 106 -18.67 -13.48 1.94
CA ALA A 106 -17.54 -13.79 2.79
C ALA A 106 -16.22 -13.60 2.01
N THR A 107 -15.35 -12.70 2.50
CA THR A 107 -13.96 -12.64 2.02
C THR A 107 -13.05 -13.45 2.93
N PRO A 108 -12.15 -14.28 2.39
CA PRO A 108 -11.19 -15.04 3.19
C PRO A 108 -10.03 -14.19 3.72
N TRP A 109 -9.94 -12.92 3.33
CA TRP A 109 -8.84 -12.02 3.69
C TRP A 109 -9.28 -10.93 4.68
N HIS A 110 -8.35 -10.54 5.55
CA HIS A 110 -8.51 -9.38 6.42
C HIS A 110 -8.16 -8.08 5.67
N LEU A 111 -8.48 -6.91 6.23
CA LEU A 111 -8.07 -5.66 5.62
C LEU A 111 -6.56 -5.44 5.84
N PRO A 112 -5.77 -5.14 4.81
CA PRO A 112 -4.36 -4.77 4.96
C PRO A 112 -4.27 -3.51 5.80
N LEU A 113 -3.42 -3.56 6.82
CA LEU A 113 -3.21 -2.44 7.73
C LEU A 113 -2.71 -1.22 6.95
N GLY A 114 -3.33 -0.06 7.17
CA GLY A 114 -2.88 1.21 6.60
C GLY A 114 -3.07 1.38 5.09
N LEU A 115 -3.81 0.49 4.40
CA LEU A 115 -4.02 0.58 2.95
C LEU A 115 -4.56 1.95 2.51
N SER A 116 -5.54 2.49 3.24
CA SER A 116 -6.08 3.82 2.93
C SER A 116 -5.04 4.93 3.06
N PHE A 117 -4.20 4.89 4.11
CA PHE A 117 -3.14 5.88 4.32
C PHE A 117 -2.12 5.84 3.18
N ILE A 118 -1.69 4.64 2.77
CA ILE A 118 -0.77 4.45 1.65
C ILE A 118 -1.38 4.99 0.36
N THR A 119 -2.64 4.63 0.04
CA THR A 119 -3.33 5.12 -1.16
C THR A 119 -3.39 6.64 -1.21
N PHE A 120 -3.81 7.31 -0.13
CA PHE A 120 -3.91 8.77 -0.14
C PHE A 120 -2.55 9.47 -0.15
N THR A 121 -1.53 8.87 0.46
CA THR A 121 -0.15 9.39 0.38
C THR A 121 0.39 9.31 -1.05
N LEU A 122 0.12 8.21 -1.75
CA LEU A 122 0.51 8.08 -3.16
C LEU A 122 -0.25 9.05 -4.05
N ILE A 123 -1.54 9.30 -3.79
CA ILE A 123 -2.32 10.30 -4.54
C ILE A 123 -1.76 11.70 -4.30
N ALA A 124 -1.41 12.05 -3.05
CA ALA A 124 -0.77 13.33 -2.76
C ALA A 124 0.54 13.47 -3.56
N TYR A 125 1.37 12.42 -3.59
CA TYR A 125 2.60 12.39 -4.39
C TYR A 125 2.38 12.47 -5.92
N LEU A 126 1.22 12.04 -6.43
CA LEU A 126 0.89 12.17 -7.86
C LEU A 126 0.41 13.57 -8.23
N VAL A 127 -0.15 14.30 -7.26
CA VAL A 127 -0.75 15.63 -7.46
C VAL A 127 0.26 16.75 -7.20
N ASP A 128 1.17 16.54 -6.23
CA ASP A 128 2.30 17.43 -5.93
C ASP A 128 3.36 17.39 -7.05
#